data_AF-A0A925GLW1-F1
#
_entry.id   AF-A0A925GLW1-F1
#
_cell.length_a   1.000
_cell.length_b   1.000
_cell.length_c   1.000
_cell.angle_alpha   90.00
_cell.angle_beta   90.00
_cell.angle_gamma   90.00
#
_symmetry.space_group_name_H-M   'P 1'
#
loop_
_entity.id
_entity.type
_entity.pdbx_description
1 polymer ?
#
loop_
_entity_poly.entity_id
_entity_poly.type
_entity_poly.pdbx_seq_one_letter_code
_entity_poly.pdbx_strand_id
1 'polypeptide(L)'
;MQNPRSTRRSDADRKLNLGVLLLFCLLLTGGCGVFDKIRGTIKDTVAETTAALDDAIDQLSGQSANWQQTLRELTDKLTDEAQSTVRNEVNNLVNRAVATTGTEFRCDADFLRNRLRQELMRIKSNLLRQPVPLLEPVMCQVVPAGIDLSLDANRRGKAEFFGYDFDRTAIKVYLSNGTQKIDVTHALSQPTHYHLVLNLGSNGVLLDRNSHELVLSWNNKEVSSIPVIQPQPEVCKVTTVSHEPGEVDFTPPHVGGDRDFDGNGPRVNAEVSAYVENNTVKARIYMKAVETKSDYTRAEGSRVVTLYTAPNNLKIEKITSGTTTSHAYTDSNHELDVFNAGNGELVKRFEFTGDGDDNEAGTRTKVRVKFNPMRIELKERSGCVTPQLLVRMQRDNQLDTKTVERVKQLPQVRSLMNQ
;
A
#
# COMPACT_ATOMS: atom_id res chain seq x y z
N MET A 1 58.59 50.57 -59.75
CA MET A 1 59.56 51.51 -59.16
C MET A 1 59.84 51.06 -57.72
N GLN A 2 61.13 50.84 -57.45
CA GLN A 2 61.83 50.72 -56.16
C GLN A 2 61.38 49.69 -55.10
N ASN A 3 62.37 48.87 -54.76
CA ASN A 3 62.46 47.83 -53.74
C ASN A 3 63.10 48.45 -52.44
N PRO A 4 63.57 47.68 -51.45
CA PRO A 4 62.96 47.26 -50.17
C PRO A 4 63.66 47.85 -48.91
N ARG A 5 63.23 47.47 -47.69
CA ARG A 5 64.00 47.46 -46.41
C ARG A 5 63.14 46.76 -45.33
N SER A 6 63.40 45.52 -44.93
CA SER A 6 64.41 44.99 -43.99
C SER A 6 64.30 45.45 -42.53
N THR A 7 64.48 44.49 -41.62
CA THR A 7 64.77 44.56 -40.16
C THR A 7 63.57 44.70 -39.22
N ARG A 8 63.48 44.07 -38.04
CA ARG A 8 64.43 43.27 -37.23
C ARG A 8 63.58 42.55 -36.15
N ARG A 9 63.93 41.29 -35.83
CA ARG A 9 63.56 40.64 -34.56
C ARG A 9 64.11 41.46 -33.39
N SER A 10 63.32 41.65 -32.34
CA SER A 10 63.83 42.03 -31.01
C SER A 10 63.22 41.15 -29.92
N ASP A 11 64.12 40.63 -29.09
CA ASP A 11 63.95 39.75 -27.94
C ASP A 11 63.02 40.30 -26.83
N ALA A 12 61.69 40.18 -26.99
CA ALA A 12 60.74 40.59 -25.95
C ALA A 12 59.74 39.50 -25.49
N ASP A 13 59.77 38.28 -26.05
CA ASP A 13 58.74 37.27 -25.77
C ASP A 13 59.10 36.23 -24.70
N ARG A 14 60.19 36.42 -23.95
CA ARG A 14 60.67 35.39 -23.01
C ARG A 14 60.48 35.67 -21.51
N LYS A 15 59.81 36.76 -21.14
CA LYS A 15 59.55 37.10 -19.72
C LYS A 15 58.08 37.33 -19.33
N LEU A 16 57.14 37.20 -20.26
CA LEU A 16 55.71 37.38 -19.97
C LEU A 16 54.90 36.06 -19.90
N ASN A 17 55.57 34.90 -19.79
CA ASN A 17 54.90 33.59 -19.73
C ASN A 17 55.12 32.82 -18.41
N LEU A 18 55.76 33.42 -17.40
CA LEU A 18 55.95 32.78 -16.09
C LEU A 18 55.07 33.38 -14.98
N GLY A 19 54.56 34.62 -15.15
CA GLY A 19 53.70 35.27 -14.16
C GLY A 19 52.21 34.92 -14.28
N VAL A 20 51.72 34.59 -15.47
CA VAL A 20 50.30 34.30 -15.72
C VAL A 20 49.95 32.83 -15.42
N LEU A 21 50.92 31.91 -15.53
CA LEU A 21 50.71 30.49 -15.21
C LEU A 21 50.67 30.21 -13.69
N LEU A 22 51.34 31.04 -12.87
CA LEU A 22 51.35 30.91 -11.41
C LEU A 22 50.12 31.54 -10.75
N LEU A 23 49.45 32.51 -11.40
CA LEU A 23 48.22 33.11 -10.88
C LEU A 23 46.95 32.29 -11.21
N PHE A 24 47.00 31.43 -12.24
CA PHE A 24 45.88 30.54 -12.59
C PHE A 24 45.92 29.18 -11.86
N CYS A 25 47.10 28.72 -11.41
CA CYS A 25 47.22 27.53 -10.55
C CYS A 25 46.85 27.79 -9.08
N LEU A 26 46.90 29.05 -8.61
CA LEU A 26 46.51 29.42 -7.23
C LEU A 26 45.00 29.66 -7.05
N LEU A 27 44.21 29.71 -8.14
CA LEU A 27 42.75 29.79 -8.09
C LEU A 27 42.03 28.44 -8.24
N LEU A 28 42.77 27.35 -8.50
CA LEU A 28 42.21 25.99 -8.63
C LEU A 28 42.34 25.15 -7.35
N THR A 29 43.01 25.64 -6.30
CA THR A 29 43.16 24.92 -5.03
C THR A 29 42.12 25.31 -3.97
N GLY A 30 41.19 26.22 -4.28
CA GLY A 30 40.09 26.62 -3.39
C GLY A 30 38.74 25.89 -3.63
N GLY A 31 38.68 24.97 -4.60
CA GLY A 31 37.43 24.38 -5.07
C GLY A 31 36.92 23.13 -4.32
N CYS A 32 37.79 22.40 -3.62
CA CYS A 32 37.38 21.13 -2.98
C CYS A 32 36.42 21.35 -1.79
N GLY A 33 36.56 22.44 -1.02
CA GLY A 33 35.67 22.72 0.10
C GLY A 33 34.27 23.18 -0.31
N VAL A 34 34.11 23.85 -1.45
CA VAL A 34 32.81 24.35 -1.92
C VAL A 34 32.01 23.23 -2.60
N PHE A 35 32.67 22.38 -3.40
CA PHE A 35 32.01 21.24 -4.01
C PHE A 35 31.62 20.16 -3.00
N ASP A 36 32.45 19.89 -1.97
CA ASP A 36 32.07 18.96 -0.90
C ASP A 36 30.96 19.52 0.00
N LYS A 37 30.93 20.83 0.23
CA LYS A 37 29.85 21.49 0.97
C LYS A 37 28.54 21.50 0.18
N ILE A 38 28.58 21.78 -1.14
CA ILE A 38 27.40 21.67 -2.02
C ILE A 38 26.93 20.21 -2.14
N ARG A 39 27.84 19.24 -2.25
CA ARG A 39 27.50 17.81 -2.33
C ARG A 39 26.99 17.26 -1.00
N GLY A 40 27.50 17.77 0.13
CA GLY A 40 27.01 17.53 1.48
C GLY A 40 25.59 18.08 1.64
N THR A 41 25.39 19.36 1.37
CA THR A 41 24.06 20.01 1.42
C THR A 41 23.04 19.29 0.55
N ILE A 42 23.37 18.86 -0.68
CA ILE A 42 22.45 18.11 -1.54
C ILE A 42 22.10 16.72 -0.97
N LYS A 43 23.06 16.01 -0.36
CA LYS A 43 22.81 14.71 0.28
C LYS A 43 21.95 14.86 1.53
N ASP A 44 22.22 15.90 2.32
CA ASP A 44 21.47 16.22 3.53
C ASP A 44 20.01 16.58 3.17
N THR A 45 19.80 17.40 2.12
CA THR A 45 18.44 17.73 1.66
C THR A 45 17.65 16.52 1.17
N VAL A 46 18.27 15.56 0.46
CA VAL A 46 17.57 14.32 0.04
C VAL A 46 17.24 13.44 1.24
N ALA A 47 18.14 13.33 2.21
CA ALA A 47 17.91 12.57 3.44
C ALA A 47 16.78 13.17 4.28
N GLU A 48 16.77 14.50 4.47
CA GLU A 48 15.72 15.23 5.17
C GLU A 48 14.35 15.12 4.47
N THR A 49 14.33 15.29 3.14
CA THR A 49 13.10 15.12 2.32
C THR A 49 12.55 13.70 2.46
N THR A 50 13.44 12.71 2.41
CA THR A 50 13.06 11.30 2.56
C THR A 50 12.53 11.02 3.95
N ALA A 51 13.15 11.58 5.00
CA ALA A 51 12.70 11.45 6.38
C ALA A 51 11.32 12.10 6.60
N ALA A 52 11.06 13.27 5.99
CA ALA A 52 9.76 13.92 6.06
C ALA A 52 8.66 13.10 5.35
N LEU A 53 8.97 12.54 4.17
CA LEU A 53 8.06 11.63 3.45
C LEU A 53 7.78 10.35 4.25
N ASP A 54 8.79 9.78 4.89
CA ASP A 54 8.65 8.59 5.75
C ASP A 54 7.77 8.85 6.95
N ASP A 55 7.98 9.97 7.65
CA ASP A 55 7.15 10.39 8.78
C ASP A 55 5.67 10.55 8.36
N ALA A 56 5.42 11.16 7.21
CA ALA A 56 4.05 11.29 6.68
C ALA A 56 3.42 9.96 6.29
N ILE A 57 4.19 9.05 5.66
CA ILE A 57 3.74 7.69 5.32
C ILE A 57 3.39 6.90 6.59
N ASP A 58 4.19 7.04 7.65
CA ASP A 58 4.00 6.37 8.95
C ASP A 58 2.78 6.91 9.69
N GLN A 59 2.62 8.24 9.76
CA GLN A 59 1.44 8.87 10.36
C GLN A 59 0.14 8.45 9.65
N LEU A 60 0.17 8.37 8.31
CA LEU A 60 -0.93 7.83 7.52
C LEU A 60 -1.14 6.32 7.74
N SER A 61 -0.20 5.57 8.31
CA SER A 61 -0.45 4.17 8.70
C SER A 61 -1.29 4.11 9.99
N GLY A 62 -0.95 4.92 10.98
CA GLY A 62 -1.50 4.86 12.34
C GLY A 62 -2.78 5.68 12.62
N GLN A 63 -3.10 6.70 11.82
CA GLN A 63 -4.24 7.60 12.11
C GLN A 63 -5.10 7.91 10.87
N SER A 64 -6.29 7.29 10.76
CA SER A 64 -7.15 7.43 9.57
C SER A 64 -7.86 8.79 9.45
N ALA A 65 -8.12 9.48 10.56
CA ALA A 65 -8.89 10.74 10.55
C ALA A 65 -8.04 12.00 10.29
N ASN A 66 -6.72 11.95 10.48
CA ASN A 66 -5.85 13.14 10.52
C ASN A 66 -5.02 13.37 9.24
N TRP A 67 -5.35 12.69 8.14
CA TRP A 67 -4.58 12.75 6.90
C TRP A 67 -4.34 14.19 6.38
N GLN A 68 -5.31 15.09 6.58
CA GLN A 68 -5.17 16.50 6.17
C GLN A 68 -4.07 17.20 6.94
N GLN A 69 -3.96 16.94 8.24
CA GLN A 69 -2.94 17.52 9.09
C GLN A 69 -1.56 16.95 8.70
N THR A 70 -1.46 15.63 8.53
CA THR A 70 -0.22 14.97 8.11
C THR A 70 0.33 15.54 6.79
N LEU A 71 -0.52 15.78 5.78
CA LEU A 71 -0.07 16.35 4.51
C LEU A 71 0.31 17.83 4.61
N ARG A 72 -0.34 18.62 5.48
CA ARG A 72 0.04 20.01 5.75
C ARG A 72 1.41 20.07 6.43
N GLU A 73 1.60 19.27 7.48
CA GLU A 73 2.89 19.15 8.18
C GLU A 73 4.01 18.69 7.24
N LEU A 74 3.73 17.74 6.34
CA LEU A 74 4.68 17.34 5.30
C LEU A 74 5.04 18.52 4.39
N THR A 75 4.05 19.28 3.92
CA THR A 75 4.27 20.42 3.02
C THR A 75 5.09 21.52 3.69
N ASP A 76 4.86 21.74 4.99
CA ASP A 76 5.59 22.71 5.82
C ASP A 76 7.03 22.27 6.11
N LYS A 77 7.30 20.96 6.15
CA LYS A 77 8.66 20.41 6.26
C LYS A 77 9.43 20.44 4.93
N LEU A 78 8.76 20.71 3.79
CA LEU A 78 9.34 20.75 2.45
C LEU A 78 9.55 22.21 1.98
N THR A 79 10.37 23.00 2.70
CA THR A 79 10.50 24.46 2.50
C THR A 79 11.64 24.92 1.61
N ASP A 80 12.63 24.08 1.32
CA ASP A 80 13.83 24.51 0.58
C ASP A 80 13.66 24.45 -0.94
N GLU A 81 14.35 25.32 -1.68
CA GLU A 81 14.29 25.38 -3.16
C GLU A 81 14.58 24.02 -3.82
N ALA A 82 15.49 23.22 -3.25
CA ALA A 82 15.81 21.88 -3.71
C ALA A 82 14.67 20.85 -3.50
N GLN A 83 13.70 21.13 -2.64
CA GLN A 83 12.53 20.29 -2.34
C GLN A 83 11.26 20.72 -3.09
N SER A 84 11.32 21.84 -3.83
CA SER A 84 10.18 22.45 -4.54
C SER A 84 9.46 21.50 -5.51
N THR A 85 10.18 20.58 -6.16
CA THR A 85 9.56 19.59 -7.06
C THR A 85 8.72 18.56 -6.30
N VAL A 86 9.24 18.04 -5.18
CA VAL A 86 8.51 17.10 -4.30
C VAL A 86 7.30 17.78 -3.68
N ARG A 87 7.47 19.03 -3.21
CA ARG A 87 6.39 19.86 -2.69
C ARG A 87 5.27 20.06 -3.71
N ASN A 88 5.59 20.29 -4.98
CA ASN A 88 4.60 20.42 -6.05
C ASN A 88 3.81 19.12 -6.27
N GLU A 89 4.47 17.97 -6.25
CA GLU A 89 3.80 16.66 -6.34
C GLU A 89 2.88 16.40 -5.13
N VAL A 90 3.31 16.75 -3.92
CA VAL A 90 2.50 16.65 -2.69
C VAL A 90 1.29 17.60 -2.76
N ASN A 91 1.46 18.84 -3.21
CA ASN A 91 0.36 19.80 -3.40
C ASN A 91 -0.65 19.31 -4.45
N ASN A 92 -0.16 18.74 -5.56
CA ASN A 92 -1.02 18.13 -6.58
C ASN A 92 -1.79 16.93 -6.02
N LEU A 93 -1.17 16.14 -5.14
CA LEU A 93 -1.83 15.05 -4.43
C LEU A 93 -2.94 15.57 -3.50
N VAL A 94 -2.69 16.61 -2.70
CA VAL A 94 -3.69 17.25 -1.82
C VAL A 94 -4.88 17.76 -2.64
N ASN A 95 -4.62 18.48 -3.73
CA ASN A 95 -5.67 19.04 -4.59
C ASN A 95 -6.52 17.92 -5.24
N ARG A 96 -5.89 16.83 -5.69
CA ARG A 96 -6.61 15.66 -6.22
C ARG A 96 -7.43 14.97 -5.15
N ALA A 97 -6.91 14.81 -3.94
CA ALA A 97 -7.63 14.17 -2.82
C ALA A 97 -8.91 14.95 -2.46
N VAL A 98 -8.84 16.28 -2.41
CA VAL A 98 -9.99 17.17 -2.16
C VAL A 98 -11.01 17.11 -3.29
N ALA A 99 -10.57 17.18 -4.56
CA ALA A 99 -11.47 17.09 -5.72
C ALA A 99 -12.20 15.74 -5.82
N THR A 100 -11.61 14.69 -5.26
CA THR A 100 -12.09 13.31 -5.30
C THR A 100 -13.14 13.02 -4.20
N THR A 101 -13.20 13.83 -3.15
CA THR A 101 -14.09 13.60 -1.98
C THR A 101 -15.59 13.71 -2.33
N GLY A 102 -15.94 14.34 -3.46
CA GLY A 102 -17.34 14.44 -3.93
C GLY A 102 -17.91 13.18 -4.60
N THR A 103 -17.05 12.27 -5.07
CA THR A 103 -17.45 11.06 -5.84
C THR A 103 -17.20 9.76 -5.06
N GLU A 104 -16.25 9.79 -4.11
CA GLU A 104 -15.71 8.62 -3.40
C GLU A 104 -16.36 8.30 -2.05
N PHE A 105 -17.50 8.91 -1.70
CA PHE A 105 -18.26 8.58 -0.47
C PHE A 105 -18.63 7.08 -0.32
N ARG A 106 -18.39 6.28 -1.36
CA ARG A 106 -18.64 4.84 -1.44
C ARG A 106 -17.44 3.99 -1.00
N CYS A 107 -16.26 4.59 -0.84
CA CYS A 107 -15.08 3.99 -0.23
C CYS A 107 -14.92 4.62 1.16
N ASP A 108 -14.87 3.83 2.24
CA ASP A 108 -14.72 4.33 3.62
C ASP A 108 -13.49 5.24 3.80
N ALA A 109 -13.40 6.02 4.88
CA ALA A 109 -12.30 6.97 5.15
C ALA A 109 -10.86 6.39 5.01
N ASP A 110 -10.70 5.08 5.19
CA ASP A 110 -9.46 4.34 4.94
C ASP A 110 -8.97 4.42 3.48
N PHE A 111 -9.86 4.76 2.54
CA PHE A 111 -9.59 5.04 1.14
C PHE A 111 -8.57 6.15 0.94
N LEU A 112 -8.85 7.34 1.49
CA LEU A 112 -7.98 8.50 1.31
C LEU A 112 -6.60 8.22 1.90
N ARG A 113 -6.58 7.62 3.09
CA ARG A 113 -5.36 7.19 3.77
C ARG A 113 -4.50 6.27 2.88
N ASN A 114 -5.08 5.19 2.38
CA ASN A 114 -4.35 4.20 1.56
C ASN A 114 -3.84 4.82 0.26
N ARG A 115 -4.67 5.65 -0.40
CA ARG A 115 -4.29 6.33 -1.64
C ARG A 115 -3.16 7.33 -1.43
N LEU A 116 -3.27 8.17 -0.41
CA LEU A 116 -2.24 9.15 -0.05
C LEU A 116 -0.92 8.45 0.26
N ARG A 117 -0.97 7.36 1.03
CA ARG A 117 0.20 6.54 1.37
C ARG A 117 0.87 6.00 0.10
N GLN A 118 0.10 5.40 -0.81
CA GLN A 118 0.65 4.85 -2.07
C GLN A 118 1.28 5.94 -2.94
N GLU A 119 0.66 7.10 -3.08
CA GLU A 119 1.21 8.21 -3.88
C GLU A 119 2.46 8.82 -3.22
N LEU A 120 2.50 8.97 -1.89
CA LEU A 120 3.73 9.38 -1.18
C LEU A 120 4.87 8.36 -1.36
N MET A 121 4.58 7.06 -1.31
CA MET A 121 5.57 6.01 -1.60
C MET A 121 6.11 6.11 -3.03
N ARG A 122 5.28 6.49 -4.01
CA ARG A 122 5.70 6.71 -5.40
C ARG A 122 6.58 7.96 -5.53
N ILE A 123 6.22 9.06 -4.86
CA ILE A 123 7.02 10.28 -4.79
C ILE A 123 8.40 9.97 -4.19
N LYS A 124 8.44 9.23 -3.07
CA LYS A 124 9.70 8.74 -2.46
C LYS A 124 10.50 7.88 -3.43
N SER A 125 9.85 6.92 -4.11
CA SER A 125 10.54 6.01 -5.05
C SER A 125 11.17 6.79 -6.21
N ASN A 126 10.46 7.79 -6.75
CA ASN A 126 10.97 8.69 -7.79
C ASN A 126 12.16 9.52 -7.29
N LEU A 127 12.06 10.09 -6.08
CA LEU A 127 13.15 10.84 -5.44
C LEU A 127 14.42 9.99 -5.29
N LEU A 128 14.26 8.72 -4.88
CA LEU A 128 15.35 7.77 -4.67
C LEU A 128 15.78 7.03 -5.94
N ARG A 129 15.18 7.32 -7.10
CA ARG A 129 15.37 6.58 -8.37
C ARG A 129 15.19 5.07 -8.24
N GLN A 130 14.25 4.66 -7.39
CA GLN A 130 13.86 3.28 -7.17
C GLN A 130 12.69 2.89 -8.10
N PRO A 131 12.48 1.58 -8.36
CA PRO A 131 11.30 1.12 -9.10
C PRO A 131 10.01 1.64 -8.47
N VAL A 132 9.19 2.32 -9.27
CA VAL A 132 7.92 2.89 -8.80
C VAL A 132 6.89 1.77 -8.64
N PRO A 133 6.26 1.61 -7.46
CA PRO A 133 5.23 0.59 -7.25
C PRO A 133 4.05 0.76 -8.22
N LEU A 134 3.56 -0.35 -8.77
CA LEU A 134 2.34 -0.37 -9.57
C LEU A 134 1.14 -0.01 -8.69
N LEU A 135 0.18 0.74 -9.26
CA LEU A 135 -1.09 1.03 -8.59
C LEU A 135 -2.04 -0.14 -8.83
N GLU A 136 -2.41 -0.83 -7.76
CA GLU A 136 -3.46 -1.85 -7.79
C GLU A 136 -4.82 -1.13 -7.80
N PRO A 137 -5.72 -1.43 -8.76
CA PRO A 137 -7.04 -0.83 -8.77
C PRO A 137 -7.83 -1.36 -7.59
N VAL A 138 -8.53 -0.47 -6.89
CA VAL A 138 -9.29 -0.83 -5.71
C VAL A 138 -10.77 -0.72 -6.01
N MET A 139 -11.50 -1.76 -5.60
CA MET A 139 -12.94 -1.89 -5.78
C MET A 139 -13.62 -1.66 -4.43
N CYS A 140 -14.43 -0.62 -4.33
CA CYS A 140 -15.11 -0.28 -3.07
C CYS A 140 -16.53 -0.81 -3.03
N GLN A 141 -17.25 -0.65 -4.13
CA GLN A 141 -18.64 -1.06 -4.22
C GLN A 141 -18.95 -1.66 -5.58
N VAL A 142 -19.78 -2.68 -5.57
CA VAL A 142 -20.33 -3.30 -6.76
C VAL A 142 -21.86 -3.30 -6.68
N VAL A 143 -22.53 -2.92 -7.76
CA VAL A 143 -23.99 -2.80 -7.85
C VAL A 143 -24.50 -3.47 -9.13
N PRO A 144 -25.37 -4.49 -9.05
CA PRO A 144 -25.80 -5.15 -7.83
C PRO A 144 -24.67 -5.97 -7.18
N ALA A 145 -24.84 -6.36 -5.92
CA ALA A 145 -23.85 -7.15 -5.19
C ALA A 145 -23.79 -8.63 -5.69
N GLY A 146 -24.78 -9.06 -6.47
CA GLY A 146 -24.91 -10.34 -7.14
C GLY A 146 -25.92 -10.24 -8.29
N ILE A 147 -25.90 -11.19 -9.22
CA ILE A 147 -26.81 -11.18 -10.38
C ILE A 147 -27.83 -12.32 -10.24
N ASP A 148 -29.08 -12.01 -9.87
CA ASP A 148 -30.15 -13.00 -9.80
C ASP A 148 -30.75 -13.29 -11.18
N LEU A 149 -30.53 -14.51 -11.68
CA LEU A 149 -31.06 -14.96 -12.97
C LEU A 149 -32.57 -15.22 -12.95
N SER A 150 -33.20 -15.22 -11.78
CA SER A 150 -34.66 -15.26 -11.65
C SER A 150 -35.31 -13.91 -11.97
N LEU A 151 -34.54 -12.83 -12.01
CA LEU A 151 -35.04 -11.51 -12.41
C LEU A 151 -35.23 -11.41 -13.92
N ASP A 152 -36.21 -10.60 -14.33
CA ASP A 152 -36.40 -10.20 -15.72
C ASP A 152 -35.11 -9.63 -16.32
N ALA A 153 -34.83 -9.96 -17.58
CA ALA A 153 -33.60 -9.53 -18.26
C ALA A 153 -33.35 -8.01 -18.18
N ASN A 154 -34.42 -7.21 -18.27
CA ASN A 154 -34.35 -5.74 -18.17
C ASN A 154 -33.87 -5.25 -16.80
N ARG A 155 -34.03 -6.05 -15.73
CA ARG A 155 -33.58 -5.71 -14.37
C ARG A 155 -32.13 -6.11 -14.08
N ARG A 156 -31.50 -6.85 -15.00
CA ARG A 156 -30.12 -7.36 -14.87
C ARG A 156 -29.23 -6.96 -16.06
N GLY A 157 -29.51 -5.81 -16.67
CA GLY A 157 -28.83 -5.36 -17.90
C GLY A 157 -27.42 -4.80 -17.72
N LYS A 158 -26.98 -4.51 -16.48
CA LYS A 158 -25.61 -4.05 -16.20
C LYS A 158 -25.15 -4.38 -14.78
N ALA A 159 -23.84 -4.41 -14.58
CA ALA A 159 -23.20 -4.34 -13.28
C ALA A 159 -22.23 -3.13 -13.25
N GLU A 160 -22.26 -2.37 -12.17
CA GLU A 160 -21.50 -1.15 -11.98
C GLU A 160 -20.49 -1.35 -10.84
N PHE A 161 -19.25 -0.93 -11.08
CA PHE A 161 -18.15 -1.02 -10.12
C PHE A 161 -17.65 0.37 -9.82
N PHE A 162 -17.62 0.71 -8.53
CA PHE A 162 -17.13 1.98 -8.03
C PHE A 162 -15.85 1.73 -7.24
N GLY A 163 -14.84 2.53 -7.53
CA GLY A 163 -13.49 2.37 -7.03
C GLY A 163 -12.57 3.38 -7.69
N TYR A 164 -11.27 3.13 -7.77
CA TYR A 164 -10.31 4.10 -8.29
C TYR A 164 -9.13 3.45 -9.02
N ASP A 165 -8.36 4.29 -9.72
CA ASP A 165 -7.24 3.93 -10.59
C ASP A 165 -7.62 3.01 -11.77
N PHE A 166 -8.90 3.06 -12.18
CA PHE A 166 -9.39 2.26 -13.31
C PHE A 166 -8.83 2.73 -14.66
N ASP A 167 -8.41 3.98 -14.79
CA ASP A 167 -7.80 4.53 -16.02
C ASP A 167 -6.29 4.31 -16.15
N ARG A 168 -5.64 3.90 -15.07
CA ARG A 168 -4.19 3.62 -15.03
C ARG A 168 -3.90 2.13 -15.17
N THR A 169 -4.93 1.29 -15.20
CA THR A 169 -4.80 -0.16 -15.08
C THR A 169 -5.68 -0.89 -16.09
N ALA A 170 -5.14 -1.95 -16.70
CA ALA A 170 -5.92 -2.82 -17.57
C ALA A 170 -6.63 -3.88 -16.72
N ILE A 171 -7.93 -3.68 -16.50
CA ILE A 171 -8.78 -4.63 -15.78
C ILE A 171 -9.41 -5.59 -16.79
N LYS A 172 -9.33 -6.88 -16.51
CA LYS A 172 -9.99 -7.94 -17.27
C LYS A 172 -11.19 -8.48 -16.51
N VAL A 173 -12.21 -8.92 -17.23
CA VAL A 173 -13.39 -9.57 -16.66
C VAL A 173 -13.51 -10.97 -17.23
N TYR A 174 -13.71 -11.95 -16.35
CA TYR A 174 -13.93 -13.33 -16.71
C TYR A 174 -15.28 -13.82 -16.22
N LEU A 175 -16.05 -14.47 -17.09
CA LEU A 175 -17.19 -15.29 -16.69
C LEU A 175 -16.67 -16.68 -16.28
N SER A 176 -17.00 -17.11 -15.07
CA SER A 176 -16.53 -18.37 -14.48
C SER A 176 -17.70 -19.31 -14.23
N ASN A 177 -17.49 -20.59 -14.54
CA ASN A 177 -18.36 -21.71 -14.13
C ASN A 177 -17.72 -22.56 -13.00
N GLY A 178 -16.70 -22.02 -12.33
CA GLY A 178 -15.91 -22.72 -11.31
C GLY A 178 -14.75 -23.57 -11.84
N THR A 179 -14.79 -24.02 -13.09
CA THR A 179 -13.69 -24.81 -13.71
C THR A 179 -13.01 -24.08 -14.87
N GLN A 180 -13.78 -23.32 -15.63
CA GLN A 180 -13.34 -22.56 -16.80
C GLN A 180 -13.61 -21.07 -16.57
N LYS A 181 -12.73 -20.25 -17.15
CA LYS A 181 -12.86 -18.80 -17.19
C LYS A 181 -12.89 -18.36 -18.66
N ILE A 182 -13.94 -17.63 -19.04
CA ILE A 182 -14.12 -17.07 -20.37
C ILE A 182 -13.87 -15.57 -20.28
N ASP A 183 -12.94 -15.03 -21.08
CA ASP A 183 -12.68 -13.58 -21.12
C ASP A 183 -13.88 -12.85 -21.75
N VAL A 184 -14.50 -11.99 -20.95
CA VAL A 184 -15.66 -11.17 -21.33
C VAL A 184 -15.34 -9.68 -21.20
N THR A 185 -14.06 -9.31 -21.20
CA THR A 185 -13.59 -7.93 -21.06
C THR A 185 -14.15 -7.00 -22.15
N HIS A 186 -14.50 -7.54 -23.31
CA HIS A 186 -15.15 -6.78 -24.39
C HIS A 186 -16.48 -6.12 -23.98
N ALA A 187 -17.15 -6.63 -22.95
CA ALA A 187 -18.40 -6.07 -22.42
C ALA A 187 -18.16 -5.03 -21.31
N LEU A 188 -16.91 -4.83 -20.88
CA LEU A 188 -16.54 -3.84 -19.87
C LEU A 188 -16.31 -2.49 -20.53
N SER A 189 -16.95 -1.46 -19.98
CA SER A 189 -16.68 -0.07 -20.32
C SER A 189 -16.16 0.67 -19.09
N GLN A 190 -15.34 1.69 -19.34
CA GLN A 190 -14.73 2.51 -18.30
C GLN A 190 -15.07 3.97 -18.56
N PRO A 191 -16.25 4.45 -18.12
CA PRO A 191 -16.67 5.83 -18.36
C PRO A 191 -15.78 6.87 -17.67
N THR A 192 -15.23 6.54 -16.49
CA THR A 192 -14.38 7.46 -15.71
C THR A 192 -13.24 6.71 -15.01
N HIS A 193 -12.32 7.46 -14.41
CA HIS A 193 -11.29 6.93 -13.51
C HIS A 193 -11.87 6.15 -12.31
N TYR A 194 -13.13 6.41 -11.93
CA TYR A 194 -13.76 5.90 -10.71
C TYR A 194 -14.90 4.90 -10.94
N HIS A 195 -15.23 4.63 -12.20
CA HIS A 195 -16.42 3.88 -12.57
C HIS A 195 -16.15 2.92 -13.72
N LEU A 196 -16.53 1.65 -13.52
CA LEU A 196 -16.64 0.65 -14.58
C LEU A 196 -18.09 0.22 -14.72
N VAL A 197 -18.51 -0.06 -15.94
CA VAL A 197 -19.82 -0.63 -16.25
C VAL A 197 -19.63 -1.85 -17.13
N LEU A 198 -20.06 -3.00 -16.62
CA LEU A 198 -20.14 -4.24 -17.37
C LEU A 198 -21.55 -4.39 -17.95
N ASN A 199 -21.63 -4.47 -19.27
CA ASN A 199 -22.89 -4.70 -19.98
C ASN A 199 -23.32 -6.17 -19.83
N LEU A 200 -24.53 -6.38 -19.32
CA LEU A 200 -25.16 -7.71 -19.16
C LEU A 200 -26.44 -7.84 -20.02
N GLY A 201 -26.67 -6.87 -20.91
CA GLY A 201 -27.76 -6.87 -21.88
C GLY A 201 -27.51 -7.78 -23.08
N SER A 202 -28.34 -7.65 -24.12
CA SER A 202 -28.35 -8.53 -25.30
C SER A 202 -27.06 -8.56 -26.12
N ASN A 203 -26.23 -7.51 -26.04
CA ASN A 203 -24.93 -7.40 -26.69
C ASN A 203 -23.75 -7.41 -25.70
N GLY A 204 -24.02 -7.77 -24.44
CA GLY A 204 -23.03 -7.84 -23.38
C GLY A 204 -22.67 -9.27 -23.02
N VAL A 205 -22.41 -9.50 -21.73
CA VAL A 205 -22.12 -10.85 -21.21
C VAL A 205 -23.40 -11.69 -21.18
N LEU A 206 -23.37 -12.82 -21.90
CA LEU A 206 -24.46 -13.80 -21.88
C LEU A 206 -24.32 -14.70 -20.64
N LEU A 207 -25.28 -14.62 -19.73
CA LEU A 207 -25.36 -15.45 -18.53
C LEU A 207 -26.33 -16.61 -18.74
N ASP A 208 -25.91 -17.79 -18.34
CA ASP A 208 -26.66 -19.03 -18.46
C ASP A 208 -26.72 -19.82 -17.13
N ARG A 209 -27.26 -21.04 -17.18
CA ARG A 209 -27.37 -21.93 -16.02
C ARG A 209 -26.03 -22.44 -15.47
N ASN A 210 -24.94 -22.28 -16.22
CA ASN A 210 -23.60 -22.71 -15.82
C ASN A 210 -22.75 -21.52 -15.31
N SER A 211 -23.28 -20.31 -15.41
CA SER A 211 -22.62 -19.08 -14.96
C SER A 211 -22.64 -19.02 -13.44
N HIS A 212 -21.47 -19.01 -12.79
CA HIS A 212 -21.36 -18.98 -11.33
C HIS A 212 -20.94 -17.63 -10.81
N GLU A 213 -20.03 -16.94 -11.50
CA GLU A 213 -19.51 -15.65 -11.06
C GLU A 213 -18.85 -14.89 -12.20
N LEU A 214 -18.79 -13.56 -12.05
CA LEU A 214 -17.95 -12.67 -12.83
C LEU A 214 -16.74 -12.29 -11.99
N VAL A 215 -15.54 -12.50 -12.50
CA VAL A 215 -14.28 -12.27 -11.80
C VAL A 215 -13.54 -11.13 -12.47
N LEU A 216 -13.23 -10.08 -11.70
CA LEU A 216 -12.42 -8.96 -12.14
C LEU A 216 -10.98 -9.24 -11.75
N SER A 217 -10.09 -9.11 -12.72
CA SER A 217 -8.67 -9.38 -12.54
C SER A 217 -7.81 -8.25 -13.04
N TRP A 218 -6.78 -7.95 -12.26
CA TRP A 218 -5.70 -7.03 -12.61
C TRP A 218 -4.37 -7.74 -12.37
N ASN A 219 -3.45 -7.67 -13.34
CA ASN A 219 -2.14 -8.31 -13.26
C ASN A 219 -2.20 -9.80 -12.85
N ASN A 220 -3.17 -10.54 -13.39
CA ASN A 220 -3.49 -11.95 -13.07
C ASN A 220 -3.90 -12.21 -11.60
N LYS A 221 -4.09 -11.17 -10.80
CA LYS A 221 -4.67 -11.22 -9.45
C LYS A 221 -6.16 -10.93 -9.54
N GLU A 222 -6.96 -11.65 -8.75
CA GLU A 222 -8.38 -11.35 -8.59
C GLU A 222 -8.54 -10.15 -7.66
N VAL A 223 -9.18 -9.08 -8.15
CA VAL A 223 -9.40 -7.84 -7.39
C VAL A 223 -10.85 -7.67 -6.94
N SER A 224 -11.80 -8.33 -7.61
CA SER A 224 -13.22 -8.39 -7.20
C SER A 224 -13.95 -9.52 -7.90
N SER A 225 -15.11 -9.91 -7.37
CA SER A 225 -15.98 -10.94 -7.95
C SER A 225 -17.45 -10.65 -7.65
N ILE A 226 -18.34 -10.91 -8.62
CA ILE A 226 -19.80 -10.86 -8.45
C ILE A 226 -20.36 -12.27 -8.66
N PRO A 227 -21.09 -12.86 -7.70
CA PRO A 227 -21.74 -14.14 -7.92
C PRO A 227 -22.97 -14.01 -8.82
N VAL A 228 -23.19 -15.03 -9.64
CA VAL A 228 -24.40 -15.23 -10.43
C VAL A 228 -25.30 -16.19 -9.65
N ILE A 229 -26.45 -15.69 -9.23
CA ILE A 229 -27.42 -16.40 -8.40
C ILE A 229 -28.38 -17.13 -9.31
N GLN A 230 -28.25 -18.46 -9.32
CA GLN A 230 -29.12 -19.34 -10.07
C GLN A 230 -30.53 -19.40 -9.44
N PRO A 231 -31.57 -19.79 -10.20
CA PRO A 231 -32.93 -19.97 -9.65
C PRO A 231 -33.00 -20.93 -8.47
N GLN A 232 -32.06 -21.88 -8.36
CA GLN A 232 -31.83 -22.67 -7.16
C GLN A 232 -30.43 -22.35 -6.65
N PRO A 233 -30.27 -21.31 -5.80
CA PRO A 233 -28.95 -20.90 -5.37
C PRO A 233 -28.39 -21.91 -4.36
N GLU A 234 -27.21 -22.44 -4.65
CA GLU A 234 -26.41 -23.16 -3.67
C GLU A 234 -25.81 -22.14 -2.70
N VAL A 235 -25.90 -22.41 -1.40
CA VAL A 235 -25.41 -21.48 -0.38
C VAL A 235 -24.11 -21.99 0.19
N CYS A 236 -23.09 -21.13 0.21
CA CYS A 236 -21.75 -21.54 0.56
C CYS A 236 -21.69 -22.11 1.97
N LYS A 237 -21.01 -23.24 2.11
CA LYS A 237 -20.59 -23.70 3.43
C LYS A 237 -19.51 -22.76 3.96
N VAL A 238 -19.81 -22.08 5.06
CA VAL A 238 -18.84 -21.23 5.77
C VAL A 238 -18.32 -21.99 6.98
N THR A 239 -17.00 -22.04 7.13
CA THR A 239 -16.33 -22.66 8.28
C THR A 239 -15.31 -21.71 8.86
N THR A 240 -15.29 -21.59 10.19
CA THR A 240 -14.25 -20.83 10.90
C THR A 240 -13.14 -21.76 11.32
N VAL A 241 -11.90 -21.42 10.96
CA VAL A 241 -10.69 -22.11 11.44
C VAL A 241 -9.97 -21.23 12.46
N SER A 242 -9.43 -21.85 13.50
CA SER A 242 -8.48 -21.22 14.42
C SER A 242 -7.08 -21.67 14.05
N HIS A 243 -6.19 -20.74 13.75
CA HIS A 243 -4.82 -21.01 13.33
C HIS A 243 -3.82 -20.32 14.27
N GLU A 244 -2.77 -21.01 14.67
CA GLU A 244 -1.68 -20.49 15.52
C GLU A 244 -0.47 -20.15 14.64
N PRO A 245 -0.20 -18.88 14.29
CA PRO A 245 0.87 -18.54 13.35
C PRO A 245 2.28 -18.71 13.91
N GLY A 246 2.44 -18.87 15.23
CA GLY A 246 3.73 -18.97 15.90
C GLY A 246 4.36 -17.60 16.21
N GLU A 247 5.69 -17.52 16.08
CA GLU A 247 6.47 -16.31 16.33
C GLU A 247 7.38 -15.96 15.13
N VAL A 248 7.66 -14.67 14.96
CA VAL A 248 8.47 -14.16 13.86
C VAL A 248 9.45 -13.12 14.38
N ASP A 249 10.72 -13.29 14.02
CA ASP A 249 11.78 -12.31 14.27
C ASP A 249 11.96 -11.39 13.07
N PHE A 250 12.17 -10.10 13.33
CA PHE A 250 12.50 -9.11 12.30
C PHE A 250 13.52 -8.10 12.80
N THR A 251 14.68 -8.09 12.15
CA THR A 251 15.73 -7.07 12.28
C THR A 251 15.56 -6.06 11.13
N PRO A 252 15.08 -4.82 11.39
CA PRO A 252 15.03 -3.80 10.36
C PRO A 252 16.43 -3.43 9.87
N PRO A 253 16.62 -3.10 8.57
CA PRO A 253 17.90 -2.67 8.05
C PRO A 253 18.32 -1.32 8.64
N HIS A 254 19.63 -1.10 8.72
CA HIS A 254 20.20 0.21 9.02
C HIS A 254 19.95 1.18 7.87
N VAL A 255 19.49 2.39 8.19
CA VAL A 255 19.15 3.42 7.20
C VAL A 255 19.82 4.78 7.45
N GLY A 256 20.47 5.00 8.60
CA GLY A 256 21.19 6.24 8.89
C GLY A 256 21.91 6.22 10.25
N GLY A 257 22.89 7.11 10.42
CA GLY A 257 23.80 7.17 11.57
C GLY A 257 25.01 6.23 11.43
N ASP A 258 25.68 5.96 12.55
CA ASP A 258 26.92 5.17 12.59
C ASP A 258 26.70 3.69 12.94
N ARG A 259 25.46 3.33 13.31
CA ARG A 259 24.95 1.99 13.70
C ARG A 259 24.97 1.70 15.19
N ASP A 260 25.46 2.62 16.01
CA ASP A 260 25.50 2.48 17.46
C ASP A 260 24.46 3.42 18.10
N PHE A 261 23.80 2.98 19.17
CA PHE A 261 22.85 3.83 19.92
C PHE A 261 23.48 4.40 21.20
N ASP A 262 24.62 3.86 21.67
CA ASP A 262 25.45 4.34 22.80
C ASP A 262 24.64 4.81 24.04
N GLY A 263 23.61 4.05 24.44
CA GLY A 263 22.78 4.38 25.61
C GLY A 263 21.86 5.59 25.45
N ASN A 264 21.67 6.12 24.24
CA ASN A 264 20.87 7.31 23.95
C ASN A 264 19.47 6.99 23.40
N GLY A 265 18.93 5.82 23.71
CA GLY A 265 17.71 5.27 23.11
C GLY A 265 18.01 3.85 22.62
N PRO A 266 17.25 3.28 21.66
CA PRO A 266 16.37 3.97 20.73
C PRO A 266 14.95 4.28 21.23
N ARG A 267 14.34 5.31 20.64
CA ARG A 267 12.87 5.37 20.54
C ARG A 267 12.41 4.33 19.52
N VAL A 268 11.63 3.36 19.99
CA VAL A 268 11.14 2.24 19.19
C VAL A 268 9.66 2.41 18.90
N ASN A 269 9.27 2.17 17.65
CA ASN A 269 7.88 2.01 17.22
C ASN A 269 7.76 0.73 16.39
N ALA A 270 6.78 -0.12 16.69
CA ALA A 270 6.45 -1.28 15.91
C ALA A 270 4.96 -1.38 15.63
N GLU A 271 4.64 -1.81 14.42
CA GLU A 271 3.28 -2.02 13.95
C GLU A 271 3.20 -3.36 13.22
N VAL A 272 2.19 -4.15 13.55
CA VAL A 272 1.88 -5.39 12.85
C VAL A 272 0.46 -5.30 12.32
N SER A 273 0.30 -5.50 11.01
CA SER A 273 -0.99 -5.54 10.36
C SER A 273 -1.15 -6.81 9.53
N ALA A 274 -2.28 -7.49 9.68
CA ALA A 274 -2.66 -8.68 8.93
C ALA A 274 -3.69 -8.33 7.85
N TYR A 275 -3.50 -8.89 6.66
CA TYR A 275 -4.36 -8.69 5.52
C TYR A 275 -4.44 -9.94 4.66
N VAL A 276 -5.52 -10.06 3.89
CA VAL A 276 -5.70 -11.16 2.94
C VAL A 276 -5.17 -10.72 1.57
N GLU A 277 -4.30 -11.54 0.99
CA GLU A 277 -3.83 -11.38 -0.38
C GLU A 277 -3.73 -12.75 -1.04
N ASN A 278 -4.31 -12.93 -2.23
CA ASN A 278 -4.20 -14.16 -3.02
C ASN A 278 -4.56 -15.44 -2.25
N ASN A 279 -5.63 -15.39 -1.45
CA ASN A 279 -6.08 -16.52 -0.61
C ASN A 279 -5.12 -16.91 0.52
N THR A 280 -4.26 -15.98 0.91
CA THR A 280 -3.28 -16.11 1.97
C THR A 280 -3.46 -14.96 2.96
N VAL A 281 -3.43 -15.25 4.26
CA VAL A 281 -3.26 -14.22 5.29
C VAL A 281 -1.79 -13.90 5.40
N LYS A 282 -1.44 -12.65 5.14
CA LYS A 282 -0.10 -12.11 5.33
C LYS A 282 -0.10 -11.15 6.51
N ALA A 283 1.04 -11.03 7.17
CA ALA A 283 1.29 -9.97 8.14
C ALA A 283 2.47 -9.11 7.69
N ARG A 284 2.28 -7.79 7.70
CA ARG A 284 3.37 -6.82 7.60
C ARG A 284 3.81 -6.46 9.00
N ILE A 285 5.06 -6.75 9.31
CA ILE A 285 5.74 -6.35 10.54
C ILE A 285 6.60 -5.15 10.18
N TYR A 286 6.34 -4.01 10.81
CA TYR A 286 7.14 -2.80 10.69
C TYR A 286 7.82 -2.52 12.02
N MET A 287 9.07 -2.08 11.96
CA MET A 287 9.81 -1.60 13.12
C MET A 287 10.67 -0.42 12.72
N LYS A 288 10.71 0.57 13.60
CA LYS A 288 11.58 1.75 13.55
C LYS A 288 12.23 1.94 14.91
N ALA A 289 13.55 2.07 14.93
CA ALA A 289 14.35 2.42 16.09
C ALA A 289 15.21 3.64 15.72
N VAL A 290 15.11 4.70 16.52
CA VAL A 290 15.86 5.96 16.29
C VAL A 290 16.51 6.41 17.59
N GLU A 291 17.79 6.73 17.55
CA GLU A 291 18.49 7.37 18.65
C GLU A 291 17.87 8.73 19.02
N THR A 292 17.99 9.16 20.28
CA THR A 292 17.29 10.34 20.79
C THR A 292 18.17 11.56 21.07
N LYS A 293 19.52 11.45 21.06
CA LYS A 293 20.41 12.53 21.53
C LYS A 293 21.63 12.84 20.66
N SER A 294 22.30 11.86 20.06
CA SER A 294 23.43 12.05 19.12
C SER A 294 23.06 11.47 17.75
N ASP A 295 23.97 11.56 16.76
CA ASP A 295 24.09 11.06 15.35
C ASP A 295 22.91 10.42 14.57
N TYR A 296 21.80 10.17 15.26
CA TYR A 296 20.50 9.75 14.80
C TYR A 296 20.57 8.39 14.13
N THR A 297 21.37 7.49 14.71
CA THR A 297 21.35 6.08 14.34
C THR A 297 19.92 5.57 14.23
N ARG A 298 19.63 4.97 13.07
CA ARG A 298 18.28 4.57 12.65
C ARG A 298 18.30 3.20 12.00
N ALA A 299 17.52 2.30 12.57
CA ALA A 299 17.14 1.04 11.94
C ALA A 299 15.65 1.08 11.62
N GLU A 300 15.30 0.87 10.35
CA GLU A 300 13.91 0.94 9.92
C GLU A 300 13.62 0.03 8.74
N GLY A 301 12.48 -0.66 8.81
CA GLY A 301 11.95 -1.33 7.65
C GLY A 301 10.71 -2.13 7.96
N SER A 302 10.27 -2.90 6.96
CA SER A 302 9.19 -3.85 7.16
C SER A 302 9.50 -5.20 6.53
N ARG A 303 8.97 -6.25 7.15
CA ARG A 303 8.97 -7.62 6.63
C ARG A 303 7.53 -8.09 6.47
N VAL A 304 7.24 -8.70 5.32
CA VAL A 304 5.96 -9.39 5.10
C VAL A 304 6.18 -10.88 5.29
N VAL A 305 5.32 -11.51 6.08
CA VAL A 305 5.31 -12.96 6.32
C VAL A 305 3.94 -13.54 5.98
N THR A 306 3.94 -14.80 5.56
CA THR A 306 2.69 -15.55 5.38
C THR A 306 2.33 -16.21 6.70
N LEU A 307 1.16 -15.88 7.23
CA LEU A 307 0.65 -16.50 8.45
C LEU A 307 -0.21 -17.73 8.13
N TYR A 308 -1.04 -17.66 7.10
CA TYR A 308 -1.94 -18.76 6.76
C TYR A 308 -2.23 -18.81 5.27
N THR A 309 -2.33 -20.01 4.69
CA THR A 309 -2.80 -20.21 3.30
C THR A 309 -4.01 -21.12 3.31
N ALA A 310 -5.12 -20.66 2.73
CA ALA A 310 -6.32 -21.48 2.65
C ALA A 310 -6.14 -22.63 1.63
N PRO A 311 -6.72 -23.81 1.89
CA PRO A 311 -6.76 -24.90 0.91
C PRO A 311 -7.33 -24.46 -0.44
N ASN A 312 -6.90 -25.10 -1.53
CA ASN A 312 -7.26 -24.68 -2.90
C ASN A 312 -8.78 -24.64 -3.16
N ASN A 313 -9.55 -25.53 -2.52
CA ASN A 313 -11.01 -25.60 -2.65
C ASN A 313 -11.76 -24.56 -1.80
N LEU A 314 -11.07 -23.84 -0.93
CA LEU A 314 -11.63 -22.82 -0.05
C LEU A 314 -11.08 -21.43 -0.40
N LYS A 315 -11.89 -20.41 -0.14
CA LYS A 315 -11.55 -18.99 -0.24
C LYS A 315 -11.65 -18.36 1.14
N ILE A 316 -10.64 -17.58 1.52
CA ILE A 316 -10.72 -16.74 2.73
C ILE A 316 -11.80 -15.68 2.49
N GLU A 317 -12.84 -15.69 3.32
CA GLU A 317 -13.88 -14.67 3.29
C GLU A 317 -13.44 -13.45 4.10
N LYS A 318 -13.01 -13.67 5.35
CA LYS A 318 -12.51 -12.61 6.24
C LYS A 318 -11.71 -13.17 7.42
N ILE A 319 -10.96 -12.28 8.06
CA ILE A 319 -10.36 -12.50 9.39
C ILE A 319 -11.37 -11.97 10.41
N THR A 320 -11.66 -12.74 11.46
CA THR A 320 -12.63 -12.38 12.52
C THR A 320 -11.99 -12.16 13.90
N SER A 321 -10.67 -12.34 13.99
CA SER A 321 -9.83 -11.88 15.10
C SER A 321 -9.25 -10.48 14.83
N GLY A 322 -8.53 -9.90 15.80
CA GLY A 322 -7.80 -8.65 15.60
C GLY A 322 -6.81 -8.74 14.43
N THR A 323 -6.70 -7.66 13.66
CA THR A 323 -5.87 -7.58 12.44
C THR A 323 -4.75 -6.55 12.54
N THR A 324 -4.68 -5.79 13.62
CA THR A 324 -3.65 -4.76 13.81
C THR A 324 -3.25 -4.70 15.26
N THR A 325 -1.96 -4.51 15.54
CA THR A 325 -1.46 -4.17 16.88
C THR A 325 -0.21 -3.30 16.72
N SER A 326 -0.09 -2.27 17.56
CA SER A 326 1.09 -1.40 17.57
C SER A 326 1.61 -1.20 18.99
N HIS A 327 2.90 -0.87 19.10
CA HIS A 327 3.52 -0.51 20.36
C HIS A 327 4.65 0.48 20.12
N ALA A 328 4.80 1.45 21.03
CA ALA A 328 5.89 2.42 20.99
C ALA A 328 6.42 2.68 22.40
N TYR A 329 7.74 2.75 22.53
CA TYR A 329 8.41 3.03 23.79
C TYR A 329 9.79 3.66 23.53
N THR A 330 10.50 4.05 24.58
CA THR A 330 11.90 4.46 24.50
C THR A 330 12.71 3.47 25.31
N ASP A 331 13.62 2.78 24.64
CA ASP A 331 14.57 1.89 25.27
C ASP A 331 15.57 2.72 26.09
N SER A 332 15.98 2.17 27.23
CA SER A 332 16.80 2.85 28.24
C SER A 332 17.85 1.94 28.85
N ASN A 333 17.93 0.67 28.44
CA ASN A 333 18.91 -0.30 28.93
C ASN A 333 19.23 -1.35 27.83
N HIS A 334 20.09 -2.31 28.14
CA HIS A 334 20.46 -3.38 27.19
C HIS A 334 19.66 -4.69 27.43
N GLU A 335 18.58 -4.63 28.22
CA GLU A 335 17.76 -5.79 28.54
C GLU A 335 16.71 -6.05 27.45
N LEU A 336 16.18 -7.27 27.42
CA LEU A 336 15.06 -7.60 26.52
C LEU A 336 13.78 -6.95 27.03
N ASP A 337 13.20 -6.02 26.28
CA ASP A 337 11.90 -5.45 26.62
C ASP A 337 10.75 -6.34 26.16
N VAL A 338 9.77 -6.56 27.05
CA VAL A 338 8.65 -7.47 26.79
C VAL A 338 7.32 -6.78 27.04
N PHE A 339 6.46 -6.71 26.02
CA PHE A 339 5.15 -6.06 26.09
C PHE A 339 4.04 -7.01 25.65
N ASN A 340 3.06 -7.24 26.52
CA ASN A 340 1.87 -8.03 26.20
C ASN A 340 0.76 -7.10 25.68
N ALA A 341 0.17 -7.41 24.52
CA ALA A 341 -0.89 -6.59 23.95
C ALA A 341 -2.31 -7.10 24.30
N GLY A 342 -2.43 -8.35 24.78
CA GLY A 342 -3.69 -8.95 25.23
C GLY A 342 -4.32 -9.91 24.22
N ASN A 343 -5.41 -10.57 24.59
CA ASN A 343 -5.99 -11.69 23.83
C ASN A 343 -6.91 -11.27 22.67
N GLY A 344 -7.33 -10.00 22.61
CA GLY A 344 -8.18 -9.47 21.52
C GLY A 344 -7.38 -8.93 20.33
N GLU A 345 -6.08 -8.74 20.51
CA GLU A 345 -5.15 -8.14 19.56
C GLU A 345 -4.65 -9.16 18.52
N LEU A 346 -4.07 -8.69 17.41
CA LEU A 346 -3.37 -9.57 16.46
C LEU A 346 -2.12 -10.20 17.11
N VAL A 347 -1.37 -9.36 17.81
CA VAL A 347 -0.13 -9.76 18.50
C VAL A 347 -0.45 -10.08 19.94
N LYS A 348 0.03 -11.21 20.44
CA LYS A 348 -0.02 -11.57 21.85
C LYS A 348 1.03 -10.80 22.64
N ARG A 349 2.26 -10.79 22.10
CA ARG A 349 3.44 -10.25 22.76
C ARG A 349 4.46 -9.72 21.76
N PHE A 350 5.02 -8.55 22.05
CA PHE A 350 6.24 -8.06 21.47
C PHE A 350 7.41 -8.30 22.41
N GLU A 351 8.55 -8.72 21.86
CA GLU A 351 9.83 -8.75 22.54
C GLU A 351 10.82 -7.94 21.70
N PHE A 352 11.43 -6.91 22.27
CA PHE A 352 12.34 -6.01 21.57
C PHE A 352 13.75 -6.16 22.08
N THR A 353 14.68 -6.07 21.13
CA THR A 353 16.09 -5.78 21.41
C THR A 353 16.33 -4.42 20.75
N GLY A 354 16.45 -3.35 21.55
CA GLY A 354 16.65 -2.00 21.05
C GLY A 354 18.14 -1.66 21.00
N ASP A 355 18.73 -1.51 22.18
CA ASP A 355 20.15 -1.17 22.43
C ASP A 355 20.94 -2.33 23.06
N GLY A 356 22.27 -2.26 22.95
CA GLY A 356 23.23 -3.26 23.37
C GLY A 356 24.65 -2.86 22.99
N ASP A 357 25.64 -3.71 23.26
CA ASP A 357 27.04 -3.30 23.14
C ASP A 357 27.51 -3.27 21.66
N ASP A 358 27.98 -2.14 21.13
CA ASP A 358 28.54 -1.88 19.78
C ASP A 358 27.53 -1.59 18.64
N ASN A 359 27.96 -1.75 17.38
CA ASN A 359 27.14 -1.58 16.17
C ASN A 359 25.99 -2.62 16.09
N GLU A 360 24.75 -2.13 16.08
CA GLU A 360 23.56 -2.96 16.25
C GLU A 360 22.42 -2.66 15.28
N ALA A 361 22.33 -1.42 14.81
CA ALA A 361 21.36 -1.07 13.81
C ALA A 361 21.58 -1.92 12.55
N GLY A 362 20.54 -2.63 12.12
CA GLY A 362 20.63 -3.52 10.96
C GLY A 362 21.12 -4.95 11.24
N THR A 363 21.55 -5.27 12.45
CA THR A 363 22.12 -6.59 12.78
C THR A 363 21.50 -7.22 14.04
N ARG A 364 21.34 -6.47 15.12
CA ARG A 364 20.85 -6.97 16.42
C ARG A 364 19.55 -6.32 16.85
N THR A 365 19.39 -5.01 16.63
CA THR A 365 18.14 -4.29 16.92
C THR A 365 16.99 -4.94 16.17
N LYS A 366 16.01 -5.48 16.90
CA LYS A 366 14.96 -6.32 16.32
C LYS A 366 13.70 -6.36 17.16
N VAL A 367 12.62 -6.83 16.53
CA VAL A 367 11.37 -7.21 17.18
C VAL A 367 11.11 -8.69 16.94
N ARG A 368 10.74 -9.40 18.01
CA ARG A 368 10.09 -10.71 17.95
C ARG A 368 8.62 -10.54 18.24
N VAL A 369 7.80 -10.99 17.29
CA VAL A 369 6.34 -10.91 17.35
C VAL A 369 5.78 -12.29 17.65
N LYS A 370 5.02 -12.43 18.73
CA LYS A 370 4.25 -13.65 19.03
C LYS A 370 2.79 -13.38 18.75
N PHE A 371 2.20 -14.14 17.84
CA PHE A 371 0.81 -13.92 17.41
C PHE A 371 -0.19 -14.53 18.40
N ASN A 372 -1.38 -13.95 18.46
CA ASN A 372 -2.54 -14.64 19.01
C ASN A 372 -3.10 -15.65 17.97
N PRO A 373 -3.95 -16.60 18.41
CA PRO A 373 -4.69 -17.45 17.49
C PRO A 373 -5.53 -16.61 16.53
N MET A 374 -5.36 -16.82 15.24
CA MET A 374 -6.14 -16.14 14.20
C MET A 374 -7.42 -16.92 13.91
N ARG A 375 -8.55 -16.22 13.94
CA ARG A 375 -9.84 -16.78 13.53
C ARG A 375 -10.13 -16.35 12.09
N ILE A 376 -10.22 -17.31 11.19
CA ILE A 376 -10.34 -17.09 9.75
C ILE A 376 -11.61 -17.77 9.27
N GLU A 377 -12.51 -17.00 8.65
CA GLU A 377 -13.69 -17.55 7.98
C GLU A 377 -13.31 -17.96 6.56
N LEU A 378 -13.60 -19.22 6.23
CA LEU A 378 -13.41 -19.81 4.92
C LEU A 378 -14.77 -20.13 4.31
N LYS A 379 -14.87 -19.95 2.99
CA LYS A 379 -16.02 -20.38 2.19
C LYS A 379 -15.57 -21.23 1.01
N GLU A 380 -16.50 -21.94 0.40
CA GLU A 380 -16.26 -22.60 -0.88
C GLU A 380 -15.89 -21.57 -1.96
N ARG A 381 -14.97 -21.94 -2.85
CA ARG A 381 -14.36 -21.00 -3.80
C ARG A 381 -15.31 -20.54 -4.92
N SER A 382 -16.26 -21.38 -5.35
CA SER A 382 -17.15 -21.07 -6.48
C SER A 382 -18.42 -21.91 -6.43
N GLY A 383 -19.43 -21.49 -7.19
CA GLY A 383 -20.67 -22.26 -7.37
C GLY A 383 -21.73 -22.00 -6.29
N CYS A 384 -21.43 -21.16 -5.30
CA CYS A 384 -22.31 -20.89 -4.19
C CYS A 384 -22.38 -19.39 -3.87
N VAL A 385 -23.40 -19.00 -3.11
CA VAL A 385 -23.62 -17.62 -2.65
C VAL A 385 -23.57 -17.58 -1.12
N THR A 386 -22.88 -16.62 -0.51
CA THR A 386 -22.81 -16.55 0.96
C THR A 386 -24.16 -16.11 1.56
N PRO A 387 -24.54 -16.61 2.76
CA PRO A 387 -25.76 -16.19 3.44
C PRO A 387 -25.86 -14.67 3.64
N GLN A 388 -24.75 -14.02 4.03
CA GLN A 388 -24.69 -12.59 4.29
C GLN A 388 -24.97 -11.78 3.02
N LEU A 389 -24.47 -12.23 1.87
CA LEU A 389 -24.73 -11.58 0.60
C LEU A 389 -26.21 -11.69 0.22
N LEU A 390 -26.84 -12.85 0.40
CA LEU A 390 -28.27 -13.02 0.14
C LEU A 390 -29.13 -12.08 1.00
N VAL A 391 -28.81 -11.96 2.30
CA VAL A 391 -29.51 -11.03 3.20
C VAL A 391 -29.31 -9.58 2.76
N ARG A 392 -28.08 -9.18 2.41
CA ARG A 392 -27.79 -7.84 1.88
C ARG A 392 -28.60 -7.57 0.61
N MET A 393 -28.54 -8.48 -0.36
CA MET A 393 -29.24 -8.31 -1.63
C MET A 393 -30.75 -8.25 -1.46
N GLN A 394 -31.32 -9.03 -0.53
CA GLN A 394 -32.74 -8.91 -0.21
C GLN A 394 -33.08 -7.52 0.34
N ARG A 395 -32.33 -7.04 1.33
CA ARG A 395 -32.54 -5.71 1.94
C ARG A 395 -32.44 -4.61 0.89
N ASP A 396 -31.52 -4.76 -0.06
CA ASP A 396 -31.27 -3.81 -1.14
C ASP A 396 -32.24 -4.02 -2.34
N ASN A 397 -33.25 -4.89 -2.22
CA ASN A 397 -34.23 -5.24 -3.26
C ASN A 397 -33.63 -5.75 -4.60
N GLN A 398 -32.50 -6.46 -4.50
CA GLN A 398 -31.73 -7.00 -5.63
C GLN A 398 -32.03 -8.48 -5.93
N LEU A 399 -32.95 -9.10 -5.19
CA LEU A 399 -33.40 -10.48 -5.44
C LEU A 399 -34.83 -10.51 -5.97
N ASP A 400 -35.14 -11.53 -6.78
CA ASP A 400 -36.51 -11.86 -7.15
C ASP A 400 -37.31 -12.35 -5.93
N THR A 401 -38.62 -12.08 -5.90
CA THR A 401 -39.48 -12.50 -4.78
C THR A 401 -39.44 -14.01 -4.56
N LYS A 402 -39.40 -14.82 -5.64
CA LYS A 402 -39.31 -16.28 -5.53
C LYS A 402 -37.95 -16.71 -4.98
N THR A 403 -36.88 -16.00 -5.34
CA THR A 403 -35.55 -16.23 -4.74
C THR A 403 -35.57 -15.95 -3.25
N VAL A 404 -36.17 -14.83 -2.83
CA VAL A 404 -36.32 -14.46 -1.42
C VAL A 404 -37.08 -15.54 -0.63
N GLU A 405 -38.20 -16.03 -1.15
CA GLU A 405 -38.99 -17.09 -0.49
C GLU A 405 -38.18 -18.37 -0.28
N ARG A 406 -37.40 -18.77 -1.29
CA ARG A 406 -36.53 -19.95 -1.19
C ARG A 406 -35.42 -19.77 -0.15
N VAL A 407 -34.69 -18.65 -0.21
CA VAL A 407 -33.54 -18.44 0.69
C VAL A 407 -33.98 -18.26 2.15
N LYS A 408 -35.17 -17.71 2.41
CA LYS A 408 -35.78 -17.63 3.76
C LYS A 408 -35.99 -18.99 4.43
N GLN A 409 -36.13 -20.06 3.64
CA GLN A 409 -36.29 -21.42 4.17
C GLN A 409 -34.95 -22.04 4.59
N LEU A 410 -33.82 -21.46 4.17
CA LEU A 410 -32.49 -21.95 4.51
C LEU A 410 -32.11 -21.53 5.94
N PRO A 411 -31.80 -22.47 6.87
CA PRO A 411 -31.54 -22.14 8.27
C PRO A 411 -30.47 -21.07 8.48
N GLN A 412 -29.38 -21.16 7.71
CA GLN A 412 -28.23 -20.24 7.75
C GLN A 412 -28.52 -18.82 7.25
N VAL A 413 -29.54 -18.64 6.41
CA VAL A 413 -29.99 -17.31 5.95
C VAL A 413 -31.04 -16.78 6.91
N ARG A 414 -31.98 -17.64 7.34
CA ARG A 414 -33.08 -17.28 8.24
C ARG A 414 -32.58 -16.68 9.56
N SER A 415 -31.51 -17.21 10.15
CA SER A 415 -30.94 -16.67 11.38
C SER A 415 -30.43 -15.24 11.22
N LEU A 416 -29.79 -14.93 10.09
CA LEU A 416 -29.24 -13.61 9.78
C LEU A 416 -30.32 -12.59 9.43
N MET A 417 -31.46 -13.02 8.89
CA MET A 417 -32.58 -12.13 8.55
C MET A 417 -33.39 -11.65 9.76
N ASN A 418 -33.29 -12.35 10.88
CA ASN A 418 -33.99 -12.01 12.12
C ASN A 418 -33.13 -11.16 13.07
N GLN A 419 -31.89 -10.87 12.69
CA GLN A 419 -30.98 -9.93 13.34
C GLN A 419 -31.09 -8.57 12.66
#